data_AF-A0A7C2PP84-F1
#
_entry.id   AF-A0A7C2PP84-F1
#
_cell.length_a   1.000
_cell.length_b   1.000
_cell.length_c   1.000
_cell.angle_alpha   90.00
_cell.angle_beta   90.00
_cell.angle_gamma   90.00
#
_symmetry.space_group_name_H-M   'P 1'
#
loop_
_entity.id
_entity.type
_entity.pdbx_description
1 polymer ?
#
loop_
_entity_poly.entity_id
_entity_poly.type
_entity_poly.pdbx_seq_one_letter_code
_entity_poly.pdbx_strand_id
1 'polypeptide(L)'
;EYYFKGLKIAEKVLGKEHPSTATNYYNIGLTYYNKKKYKKALQYYFLALKIRKKVLRKEHPDMADSYTSIGTVYHIQGRYEKALGYYFKALKIRKKVLRKEHPDTATSYHNIGLIYYNLVNYKKAKDYLLKAVSISVKALGKKHPDTKVLYRDLNMVYKALGDREKAEYYKRKSK
;
A
#
# COMPACT_ATOMS: atom_id res chain seq x y z
N GLU A 1 -5.04 -18.77 14.35
CA GLU A 1 -4.60 -20.12 14.76
C GLU A 1 -4.01 -20.90 13.59
N TYR A 2 -4.73 -21.00 12.46
CA TYR A 2 -4.26 -21.69 11.25
C TYR A 2 -2.89 -21.23 10.73
N TYR A 3 -2.61 -19.92 10.62
CA TYR A 3 -1.31 -19.45 10.14
C TYR A 3 -0.13 -19.78 11.06
N PHE A 4 -0.36 -19.94 12.37
CA PHE A 4 0.69 -20.37 13.30
C PHE A 4 0.99 -21.87 13.16
N LYS A 5 -0.04 -22.69 12.92
CA LYS A 5 0.14 -24.11 12.57
C LYS A 5 0.86 -24.25 11.23
N GLY A 6 0.43 -23.48 10.22
CA GLY A 6 1.07 -23.41 8.91
C GLY A 6 2.53 -22.98 8.96
N LEU A 7 2.86 -21.98 9.81
CA LEU A 7 4.24 -21.56 10.03
C LEU A 7 5.11 -22.69 10.59
N LYS A 8 4.64 -23.39 11.63
CA LYS A 8 5.38 -24.52 12.23
C LYS A 8 5.66 -25.63 11.21
N ILE A 9 4.67 -25.95 10.37
CA ILE A 9 4.82 -26.96 9.32
C ILE A 9 5.82 -26.48 8.26
N ALA A 10 5.67 -25.24 7.77
CA ALA A 10 6.57 -24.68 6.77
C ALA A 10 8.02 -24.63 7.26
N GLU A 11 8.28 -24.21 8.50
CA GLU A 11 9.62 -24.20 9.07
C GLU A 11 10.23 -25.60 9.22
N LYS A 12 9.41 -26.61 9.57
CA LYS A 12 9.86 -28.00 9.72
C LYS A 12 10.13 -28.68 8.39
N VAL A 13 9.27 -28.48 7.40
CA VAL A 13 9.30 -29.21 6.12
C VAL A 13 10.13 -28.50 5.06
N LEU A 14 10.05 -27.16 5.01
CA LEU A 14 10.65 -26.35 3.93
C LEU A 14 11.82 -25.49 4.43
N GLY A 15 11.99 -25.40 5.75
CA GLY A 15 13.01 -24.56 6.39
C GLY A 15 12.55 -23.13 6.66
N LYS A 16 13.35 -22.44 7.48
CA LYS A 16 13.08 -21.05 7.92
C LYS A 16 13.21 -20.02 6.79
N GLU A 17 13.94 -20.36 5.74
CA GLU A 17 14.24 -19.48 4.61
C GLU A 17 13.55 -19.98 3.34
N HIS A 18 12.23 -20.12 3.41
CA HIS A 18 11.39 -20.54 2.28
C HIS A 18 10.30 -19.49 1.98
N PRO A 19 9.91 -19.25 0.71
CA PRO A 19 8.81 -18.35 0.36
C PRO A 19 7.51 -18.61 1.14
N SER A 20 7.10 -19.87 1.29
CA SER A 20 5.91 -20.25 2.07
C SER A 20 6.00 -19.86 3.55
N THR A 21 7.21 -19.91 4.14
CA THR A 21 7.45 -19.44 5.51
C THR A 21 7.27 -17.93 5.60
N ALA A 22 7.75 -17.18 4.61
CA ALA A 22 7.53 -15.73 4.51
C ALA A 22 6.03 -15.38 4.37
N THR A 23 5.29 -16.15 3.57
CA THR A 23 3.83 -15.97 3.40
C THR A 23 3.07 -16.20 4.70
N ASN A 24 3.42 -17.23 5.47
CA ASN A 24 2.83 -17.45 6.79
C ASN A 24 3.13 -16.29 7.75
N TYR A 25 4.38 -15.82 7.80
CA TYR A 25 4.73 -14.64 8.60
C TYR A 25 3.93 -13.40 8.18
N TYR A 26 3.78 -13.16 6.87
CA TYR A 26 2.99 -12.04 6.37
C TYR A 26 1.53 -12.12 6.83
N ASN A 27 0.91 -13.30 6.74
CA ASN A 27 -0.50 -13.50 7.14
C ASN A 27 -0.70 -13.40 8.66
N ILE A 28 0.28 -13.82 9.46
CA ILE A 28 0.27 -13.57 10.92
C ILE A 28 0.36 -12.06 11.19
N GLY A 29 1.22 -11.34 10.46
CA GLY A 29 1.31 -9.88 10.51
C GLY A 29 -0.04 -9.22 10.23
N LEU A 30 -0.73 -9.65 9.17
CA LEU A 30 -2.07 -9.19 8.80
C LEU A 30 -3.11 -9.47 9.89
N THR A 31 -3.05 -10.66 10.50
CA THR A 31 -3.92 -11.00 11.62
C THR A 31 -3.72 -10.06 12.80
N TYR A 32 -2.47 -9.72 13.15
CA TYR A 32 -2.20 -8.75 14.21
C TYR A 32 -2.59 -7.33 13.84
N TYR A 33 -2.41 -6.94 12.58
CA TYR A 33 -2.84 -5.66 12.05
C TYR A 33 -4.36 -5.47 12.21
N ASN A 34 -5.16 -6.47 11.81
CA ASN A 34 -6.62 -6.44 11.96
C ASN A 34 -7.06 -6.39 13.43
N LYS A 35 -6.25 -6.95 14.34
CA LYS A 35 -6.44 -6.84 15.80
C LYS A 35 -5.92 -5.53 16.40
N LYS A 36 -5.50 -4.56 15.56
CA LYS A 36 -4.88 -3.28 15.94
C LYS A 36 -3.60 -3.43 16.79
N LYS A 37 -2.96 -4.61 16.76
CA LYS A 37 -1.70 -4.91 17.47
C LYS A 37 -0.50 -4.56 16.60
N TYR A 38 -0.33 -3.28 16.31
CA TYR A 38 0.60 -2.76 15.30
C TYR A 38 2.08 -3.12 15.52
N LYS A 39 2.56 -3.14 16.78
CA LYS A 39 3.95 -3.56 17.08
C LYS A 39 4.22 -5.00 16.67
N LYS A 40 3.28 -5.91 16.97
CA LYS A 40 3.37 -7.32 16.54
C LYS A 40 3.22 -7.45 15.03
N ALA A 41 2.30 -6.71 14.42
CA ALA A 41 2.15 -6.70 12.96
C ALA A 41 3.47 -6.35 12.25
N LEU A 42 4.13 -5.27 12.68
CA LEU A 42 5.43 -4.86 12.13
C LEU A 42 6.49 -5.94 12.29
N GLN A 43 6.61 -6.55 13.47
CA GLN A 43 7.57 -7.64 13.72
C GLN A 43 7.43 -8.74 12.66
N TYR A 44 6.19 -9.21 12.44
CA TYR A 44 5.92 -10.29 11.49
C TYR A 44 6.09 -9.86 10.02
N TYR A 45 5.70 -8.64 9.66
CA TYR A 45 5.95 -8.12 8.32
C TYR A 45 7.45 -7.97 8.02
N PHE A 46 8.27 -7.58 9.01
CA PHE A 46 9.72 -7.51 8.84
C PHE A 46 10.36 -8.89 8.71
N LEU A 47 9.89 -9.90 9.45
CA LEU A 47 10.34 -11.29 9.28
C LEU A 47 10.03 -11.80 7.87
N ALA A 48 8.80 -11.59 7.38
CA ALA A 48 8.42 -11.95 6.02
C ALA A 48 9.30 -11.24 4.98
N LEU A 49 9.51 -9.92 5.14
CA LEU A 49 10.34 -9.13 4.23
C LEU A 49 11.80 -9.59 4.23
N LYS A 50 12.36 -9.96 5.39
CA LYS A 50 13.73 -10.47 5.51
C LYS A 50 13.93 -11.74 4.69
N ILE A 51 12.99 -12.69 4.81
CA ILE A 51 13.05 -13.93 4.04
C ILE A 51 12.87 -13.63 2.54
N ARG A 52 11.84 -12.85 2.16
CA ARG A 52 11.59 -12.47 0.76
C ARG A 52 12.80 -11.84 0.08
N LYS A 53 13.54 -10.97 0.78
CA LYS A 53 14.78 -10.36 0.26
C LYS A 53 15.90 -11.38 0.02
N LYS A 54 15.95 -12.44 0.82
CA LYS A 54 17.00 -13.46 0.73
C LYS A 54 16.70 -14.49 -0.37
N VAL A 55 15.44 -14.90 -0.49
CA VAL A 55 15.07 -16.09 -1.27
C VAL A 55 14.40 -15.78 -2.60
N LEU A 56 13.87 -14.57 -2.78
CA LEU A 56 13.21 -14.16 -4.03
C LEU A 56 14.15 -13.30 -4.87
N ARG A 57 13.90 -13.30 -6.19
CA ARG A 57 14.60 -12.39 -7.11
C ARG A 57 14.44 -10.94 -6.66
N LYS A 58 15.47 -10.14 -6.94
CA LYS A 58 15.45 -8.70 -6.67
C LYS A 58 14.18 -8.08 -7.26
N GLU A 59 13.49 -7.27 -6.45
CA GLU A 59 12.24 -6.58 -6.81
C GLU A 59 11.02 -7.49 -7.10
N HIS A 60 10.91 -8.66 -6.47
CA HIS A 60 9.69 -9.49 -6.49
C HIS A 60 8.42 -8.76 -5.95
N PRO A 61 7.23 -8.93 -6.55
CA PRO A 61 5.96 -8.31 -6.10
C PRO A 61 5.64 -8.48 -4.61
N ASP A 62 5.83 -9.67 -4.05
CA ASP A 62 5.70 -9.94 -2.61
C ASP A 62 6.44 -8.96 -1.69
N MET A 63 7.59 -8.42 -2.12
CA MET A 63 8.30 -7.40 -1.36
C MET A 63 7.53 -6.06 -1.36
N ALA A 64 6.87 -5.72 -2.46
CA ALA A 64 6.00 -4.53 -2.52
C ALA A 64 4.81 -4.64 -1.57
N ASP A 65 4.26 -5.83 -1.37
CA ASP A 65 3.16 -6.04 -0.43
C ASP A 65 3.64 -5.94 1.03
N SER A 66 4.79 -6.54 1.34
CA SER A 66 5.45 -6.33 2.63
C SER A 66 5.70 -4.84 2.91
N TYR A 67 6.26 -4.11 1.93
CA TYR A 67 6.52 -2.68 2.08
C TYR A 67 5.23 -1.88 2.25
N THR A 68 4.19 -2.17 1.47
CA THR A 68 2.89 -1.50 1.60
C THR A 68 2.32 -1.71 2.99
N SER A 69 2.30 -2.94 3.49
CA SER A 69 1.76 -3.26 4.82
C SER A 69 2.56 -2.64 5.96
N ILE A 70 3.90 -2.58 5.86
CA ILE A 70 4.75 -1.85 6.82
C ILE A 70 4.46 -0.34 6.76
N GLY A 71 4.35 0.21 5.55
CA GLY A 71 4.01 1.61 5.32
C GLY A 71 2.68 2.00 5.96
N THR A 72 1.65 1.15 5.78
CA THR A 72 0.32 1.35 6.37
C THR A 72 0.33 1.34 7.88
N VAL A 73 1.11 0.46 8.51
CA VAL A 73 1.24 0.51 9.98
C VAL A 73 1.87 1.82 10.43
N TYR A 74 2.94 2.29 9.76
CA TYR A 74 3.53 3.59 10.11
C TYR A 74 2.62 4.77 9.83
N HIS A 75 1.82 4.71 8.78
CA HIS A 75 0.82 5.73 8.47
C HIS A 75 -0.18 5.89 9.62
N ILE A 76 -0.76 4.79 10.09
CA ILE A 76 -1.71 4.79 11.21
C ILE A 76 -1.08 5.31 12.51
N GLN A 77 0.22 5.08 12.69
CA GLN A 77 0.98 5.59 13.84
C GLN A 77 1.41 7.07 13.69
N GLY A 78 0.98 7.78 12.64
CA GLY A 78 1.39 9.16 12.37
C GLY A 78 2.85 9.32 11.95
N ARG A 79 3.57 8.21 11.67
CA ARG A 79 4.97 8.20 11.25
C ARG A 79 5.08 8.34 9.74
N TYR A 80 4.61 9.48 9.24
CA TYR A 80 4.40 9.75 7.82
C TYR A 80 5.67 9.60 6.98
N GLU A 81 6.82 10.13 7.42
CA GLU A 81 8.08 10.00 6.66
C GLU A 81 8.55 8.55 6.52
N LYS A 82 8.35 7.73 7.57
CA LYS A 82 8.66 6.30 7.47
C LYS A 82 7.70 5.60 6.53
N ALA A 83 6.40 5.88 6.63
CA ALA A 83 5.40 5.33 5.73
C ALA A 83 5.73 5.66 4.25
N LEU A 84 6.06 6.92 3.98
CA LEU A 84 6.45 7.42 2.66
C LEU A 84 7.63 6.63 2.08
N GLY A 85 8.70 6.44 2.87
CA GLY A 85 9.86 5.66 2.45
C GLY A 85 9.54 4.21 2.09
N TYR A 86 8.58 3.58 2.77
CA TYR A 86 8.13 2.23 2.42
C TYR A 86 7.21 2.20 1.19
N TYR A 87 6.28 3.15 1.06
CA TYR A 87 5.43 3.23 -0.12
C TYR A 87 6.21 3.52 -1.40
N PHE A 88 7.27 4.33 -1.34
CA PHE A 88 8.16 4.52 -2.50
C PHE A 88 8.90 3.24 -2.90
N LYS A 89 9.33 2.41 -1.94
CA LYS A 89 9.93 1.10 -2.23
C LYS A 89 8.93 0.16 -2.92
N ALA A 90 7.67 0.14 -2.45
CA ALA A 90 6.60 -0.63 -3.09
C ALA A 90 6.32 -0.12 -4.51
N LEU A 91 6.19 1.20 -4.69
CA LEU A 91 5.95 1.82 -5.99
C LEU A 91 7.05 1.49 -7.01
N LYS A 92 8.33 1.54 -6.58
CA LYS A 92 9.47 1.21 -7.45
C LYS A 92 9.35 -0.21 -8.02
N ILE A 93 9.00 -1.18 -7.17
CA ILE A 93 8.81 -2.57 -7.57
C ILE A 93 7.63 -2.71 -8.53
N ARG A 94 6.45 -2.20 -8.17
CA ARG A 94 5.22 -2.34 -8.96
C ARG A 94 5.35 -1.70 -10.34
N LYS A 95 5.99 -0.52 -10.43
CA LYS A 95 6.30 0.12 -11.72
C LYS A 95 7.16 -0.74 -12.64
N LYS A 96 8.06 -1.54 -12.09
CA LYS A 96 8.96 -2.39 -12.86
C LYS A 96 8.30 -3.72 -13.26
N VAL A 97 7.56 -4.34 -12.36
CA VAL A 97 7.06 -5.72 -12.55
C VAL A 97 5.66 -5.78 -13.16
N LEU A 98 4.74 -4.91 -12.74
CA LEU A 98 3.32 -5.02 -13.10
C LEU A 98 2.92 -4.16 -14.31
N ARG A 99 3.88 -3.46 -14.93
CA ARG A 99 3.67 -2.36 -15.89
C ARG A 99 2.99 -1.14 -15.24
N LYS A 100 3.18 0.03 -15.86
CA LYS A 100 2.78 1.33 -15.29
C LYS A 100 1.28 1.47 -15.03
N GLU A 101 0.44 0.68 -15.70
CA GLU A 101 -1.02 0.81 -15.68
C GLU A 101 -1.74 -0.19 -14.76
N HIS A 102 -1.01 -0.97 -13.95
CA HIS A 102 -1.63 -1.92 -13.03
C HIS A 102 -2.35 -1.25 -11.85
N PRO A 103 -3.52 -1.75 -11.39
CA PRO A 103 -4.23 -1.24 -10.22
C PRO A 103 -3.36 -1.08 -8.96
N ASP A 104 -2.50 -2.05 -8.66
CA ASP A 104 -1.60 -1.95 -7.49
C ASP A 104 -0.61 -0.79 -7.57
N THR A 105 -0.24 -0.37 -8.79
CA THR A 105 0.57 0.84 -9.00
C THR A 105 -0.25 2.08 -8.65
N ALA A 106 -1.55 2.12 -8.99
CA ALA A 106 -2.47 3.18 -8.56
C ALA A 106 -2.58 3.22 -7.03
N THR A 107 -2.71 2.08 -6.37
CA THR A 107 -2.75 1.98 -4.90
C THR A 107 -1.49 2.55 -4.25
N SER A 108 -0.31 2.29 -4.82
CA SER A 108 0.94 2.91 -4.33
C SER A 108 0.94 4.43 -4.49
N TYR A 109 0.49 4.96 -5.64
CA TYR A 109 0.35 6.41 -5.84
C TYR A 109 -0.65 7.02 -4.87
N HIS A 110 -1.78 6.34 -4.63
CA HIS A 110 -2.82 6.76 -3.69
C HIS A 110 -2.29 6.90 -2.27
N ASN A 111 -1.62 5.85 -1.76
CA ASN A 111 -1.04 5.86 -0.42
C ASN A 111 -0.03 7.01 -0.24
N ILE A 112 0.83 7.26 -1.23
CA ILE A 112 1.76 8.39 -1.20
C ILE A 112 1.02 9.73 -1.19
N GLY A 113 -0.05 9.86 -1.99
CA GLY A 113 -0.90 11.06 -2.01
C GLY A 113 -1.54 11.35 -0.65
N LEU A 114 -2.06 10.32 0.03
CA LEU A 114 -2.61 10.44 1.38
C LEU A 114 -1.56 10.85 2.41
N ILE A 115 -0.33 10.34 2.31
CA ILE A 115 0.75 10.77 3.20
C ILE A 115 1.06 12.26 3.00
N TYR A 116 1.19 12.72 1.74
CA TYR A 116 1.41 14.15 1.50
C TYR A 116 0.25 15.03 1.94
N TYR A 117 -1.00 14.54 1.87
CA TYR A 117 -2.14 15.25 2.43
C TYR A 117 -2.02 15.43 3.96
N ASN A 118 -1.64 14.37 4.68
CA ASN A 118 -1.43 14.43 6.14
C ASN A 118 -0.23 15.31 6.53
N LEU A 119 0.75 15.46 5.63
CA LEU A 119 1.86 16.40 5.77
C LEU A 119 1.51 17.83 5.31
N VAL A 120 0.23 18.12 5.04
CA VAL A 120 -0.26 19.46 4.58
C VAL A 120 0.37 19.88 3.24
N ASN A 121 0.99 18.96 2.51
CA ASN A 121 1.54 19.21 1.18
C ASN A 121 0.51 18.88 0.10
N TYR A 122 -0.54 19.70 0.04
CA TYR A 122 -1.69 19.47 -0.84
C TYR A 122 -1.34 19.48 -2.32
N LYS A 123 -0.30 20.24 -2.73
CA LYS A 123 0.21 20.24 -4.11
C LYS A 123 0.75 18.85 -4.49
N LYS A 124 1.65 18.28 -3.69
CA LYS A 124 2.15 16.91 -3.94
C LYS A 124 1.03 15.88 -3.81
N ALA A 125 0.15 16.00 -2.81
CA ALA A 125 -0.99 15.10 -2.65
C ALA A 125 -1.83 15.02 -3.94
N LYS A 126 -2.18 16.19 -4.51
CA LYS A 126 -2.88 16.30 -5.79
C LYS A 126 -2.15 15.55 -6.91
N ASP A 127 -0.87 15.80 -7.09
CA ASP A 127 -0.09 15.22 -8.20
C ASP A 127 -0.02 13.68 -8.13
N TYR A 128 0.13 13.13 -6.91
CA TYR A 128 0.12 11.68 -6.71
C TYR A 128 -1.28 11.07 -6.87
N LEU A 129 -2.33 11.71 -6.35
CA LEU A 129 -3.71 11.24 -6.51
C LEU A 129 -4.19 11.31 -7.97
N LEU A 130 -3.80 12.34 -8.74
CA LEU A 130 -4.12 12.41 -10.17
C LEU A 130 -3.49 11.25 -10.96
N LYS A 131 -2.27 10.85 -10.63
CA LYS A 131 -1.62 9.66 -11.20
C LYS A 131 -2.38 8.39 -10.83
N ALA A 132 -2.80 8.24 -9.57
CA ALA A 132 -3.61 7.12 -9.13
C ALA A 132 -4.94 7.04 -9.90
N VAL A 133 -5.65 8.17 -10.04
CA VAL A 133 -6.91 8.24 -10.81
C VAL A 133 -6.67 7.87 -12.26
N SER A 134 -5.63 8.40 -12.91
CA SER A 134 -5.36 8.10 -14.31
C SER A 134 -5.15 6.61 -14.55
N ILE A 135 -4.45 5.93 -13.65
CA ILE A 135 -4.21 4.49 -13.76
C ILE A 135 -5.50 3.71 -13.46
N SER A 136 -6.17 4.03 -12.35
CA SER A 136 -7.40 3.35 -11.92
C SER A 136 -8.52 3.46 -12.96
N VAL A 137 -8.69 4.63 -13.59
CA VAL A 137 -9.68 4.82 -14.67
C VAL A 137 -9.37 3.93 -15.88
N LYS A 138 -8.09 3.81 -16.27
CA LYS A 138 -7.70 2.97 -17.41
C LYS A 138 -7.87 1.48 -17.10
N ALA A 139 -7.50 1.06 -15.90
CA ALA A 139 -7.49 -0.36 -15.52
C ALA A 139 -8.86 -0.90 -15.08
N LEU A 140 -9.67 -0.07 -14.41
CA LEU A 140 -10.91 -0.51 -13.74
C LEU A 140 -12.15 0.26 -14.21
N GLY A 141 -11.97 1.39 -14.90
CA GLY A 141 -13.06 2.23 -15.37
C GLY A 141 -13.52 3.28 -14.36
N LYS A 142 -14.15 4.36 -14.86
CA LYS A 142 -14.53 5.54 -14.06
C LYS A 142 -15.53 5.26 -12.92
N LYS A 143 -16.34 4.20 -13.05
CA LYS A 143 -17.41 3.86 -12.09
C LYS A 143 -16.97 2.87 -11.02
N HIS A 144 -15.74 2.32 -11.10
CA HIS A 144 -15.25 1.34 -10.14
C HIS A 144 -15.16 1.94 -8.72
N PRO A 145 -15.50 1.18 -7.66
CA PRO A 145 -15.42 1.66 -6.27
C PRO A 145 -14.07 2.27 -5.92
N ASP A 146 -12.96 1.62 -6.29
CA ASP A 146 -11.61 2.13 -6.02
C ASP A 146 -11.35 3.47 -6.72
N THR A 147 -11.84 3.66 -7.95
CA THR A 147 -11.73 4.93 -8.65
C THR A 147 -12.55 6.02 -7.97
N LYS A 148 -13.75 5.69 -7.46
CA LYS A 148 -14.59 6.62 -6.69
C LYS A 148 -13.93 7.08 -5.40
N VAL A 149 -13.22 6.18 -4.70
CA VAL A 149 -12.42 6.55 -3.52
C VAL A 149 -11.37 7.61 -3.88
N LEU A 150 -10.65 7.42 -4.98
CA LEU A 150 -9.65 8.40 -5.44
C LEU A 150 -10.27 9.76 -5.80
N TYR A 151 -11.46 9.77 -6.41
CA TYR A 151 -12.18 11.02 -6.68
C TYR A 151 -12.60 11.74 -5.39
N ARG A 152 -13.09 11.00 -4.39
CA ARG A 152 -13.41 11.58 -3.08
C ARG A 152 -12.17 12.23 -2.46
N ASP A 153 -11.03 11.56 -2.54
CA ASP A 153 -9.79 12.05 -1.95
C ASP A 153 -9.22 13.26 -2.72
N LEU A 154 -9.37 13.30 -4.05
CA LEU A 154 -9.08 14.51 -4.84
C LEU A 154 -9.99 15.68 -4.49
N ASN A 155 -11.28 15.45 -4.29
CA ASN A 155 -12.20 16.50 -3.82
C ASN A 155 -11.69 17.11 -2.50
N MET A 156 -11.29 16.28 -1.52
CA MET A 156 -10.70 16.78 -0.26
C MET A 156 -9.44 17.62 -0.51
N VAL A 157 -8.54 17.16 -1.39
CA VAL A 157 -7.32 17.91 -1.74
C VAL A 157 -7.64 19.26 -2.41
N TYR A 158 -8.57 19.29 -3.37
CA TYR A 158 -8.94 20.53 -4.05
C TYR A 158 -9.64 21.53 -3.10
N LYS A 159 -10.44 21.05 -2.14
CA LYS A 159 -10.97 21.90 -1.07
C LYS A 159 -9.85 22.53 -0.25
N ALA A 160 -8.85 21.74 0.15
CA ALA A 160 -7.71 22.22 0.91
C ALA A 160 -6.82 23.21 0.11
N LEU A 161 -6.83 23.11 -1.22
CA LEU A 161 -6.17 24.06 -2.13
C LEU A 161 -7.00 25.32 -2.43
N GLY A 162 -8.26 25.39 -1.98
CA GLY A 162 -9.18 26.50 -2.27
C GLY A 162 -9.85 26.45 -3.65
N ASP A 163 -9.63 25.40 -4.44
CA ASP A 163 -10.22 25.22 -5.77
C ASP A 163 -11.60 24.56 -5.67
N ARG A 164 -12.62 25.40 -5.49
CA ARG A 164 -14.01 24.97 -5.30
C ARG A 164 -14.59 24.29 -6.54
N GLU A 165 -14.21 24.74 -7.72
CA GLU A 165 -14.71 24.20 -8.99
C GLU A 165 -14.26 22.76 -9.19
N LYS A 166 -12.96 22.49 -9.06
CA LYS A 166 -12.43 21.12 -9.15
C LYS A 166 -12.92 20.24 -8.01
N ALA A 167 -13.07 20.79 -6.80
CA ALA A 167 -13.64 20.03 -5.68
C ALA A 167 -15.05 19.51 -5.99
N GLU A 168 -15.95 20.37 -6.49
CA GLU A 168 -17.30 19.96 -6.89
C GLU A 168 -17.30 18.99 -8.08
N TYR A 169 -16.40 19.19 -9.06
CA TYR A 169 -16.22 18.25 -10.16
C TYR A 169 -15.91 16.83 -9.67
N TYR A 170 -14.92 16.69 -8.77
CA TYR A 170 -14.53 15.38 -8.24
C TYR A 170 -15.54 14.81 -7.25
N LYS A 171 -16.27 15.64 -6.51
CA LYS A 171 -17.39 15.23 -5.66
C LYS A 171 -18.53 14.60 -6.47
N ARG A 172 -18.86 15.15 -7.64
CA ARG A 172 -19.87 14.55 -8.54
C ARG A 172 -19.40 13.21 -9.07
N LYS A 173 -18.12 13.08 -9.42
CA LYS A 173 -17.53 11.82 -9.90
C LYS A 173 -17.43 10.72 -8.84
N SER A 174 -17.39 11.06 -7.56
CA SER A 174 -17.31 10.08 -6.48
C SER A 174 -18.67 9.45 -6.10
N LYS A 175 -19.79 10.00 -6.59
CA LYS A 175 -21.13 9.44 -6.39
C LYS A 175 -21.36 8.25 -7.31
#